data_AF-A0A8T5NHF7-F1
#
_entry.id   AF-A0A8T5NHF7-F1
#
_cell.length_a   1.000
_cell.length_b   1.000
_cell.length_c   1.000
_cell.angle_alpha   90.00
_cell.angle_beta   90.00
_cell.angle_gamma   90.00
#
_symmetry.space_group_name_H-M   'P 1'
#
loop_
_entity.id
_entity.type
_entity.pdbx_description
1 polymer ?
#
loop_
_entity_poly.entity_id
_entity_poly.type
_entity_poly.pdbx_seq_one_letter_code
_entity_poly.pdbx_strand_id
1 'polypeptide(L)'
;MGQIDHILYLAATTLYGLSSIIYIYCFVFRKEERISYAYYGALAGLLFHSVSIALRWIESGHGPYVNMYEVLSKYAWFCVVIFLLAQQKYPKIKSAGFAVMPVTFLIMGFGMTYSRDVVMEPTSLHSYWLIAHVVFANLAFGSILVAVGIAALYILKDRRLNKKEKTDDDSFYDRLPTLNVMDDLMYRFVASGLLFLTIMITTGAIWANQTWGRYWGWDPTETWSLVTWFMYGLCLHL
;
A
#
# COMPACT_ATOMS: atom_id res chain seq x y z
N MET A 1 -7.17 -26.83 4.58
CA MET A 1 -7.65 -25.64 3.84
C MET A 1 -6.49 -24.97 3.10
N GLY A 2 -5.25 -25.23 3.52
CA GLY A 2 -3.97 -24.74 2.98
C GLY A 2 -3.64 -24.91 1.48
N GLN A 3 -4.42 -25.67 0.71
CA GLN A 3 -4.30 -25.69 -0.76
C GLN A 3 -5.21 -24.65 -1.44
N ILE A 4 -6.39 -24.38 -0.86
CA ILE A 4 -7.36 -23.45 -1.45
C ILE A 4 -6.92 -22.00 -1.23
N ASP A 5 -6.45 -21.65 -0.02
CA ASP A 5 -5.90 -20.32 0.25
C ASP A 5 -4.72 -20.00 -0.70
N HIS A 6 -3.89 -21.00 -1.02
CA HIS A 6 -2.76 -20.86 -1.94
C HIS A 6 -3.21 -20.51 -3.34
N ILE A 7 -4.17 -21.27 -3.86
CA ILE A 7 -4.68 -21.08 -5.22
C ILE A 7 -5.29 -19.68 -5.33
N LEU A 8 -6.02 -19.24 -4.30
CA LEU A 8 -6.58 -17.89 -4.23
C LEU A 8 -5.49 -16.82 -4.13
N TYR A 9 -4.42 -17.05 -3.37
CA TYR A 9 -3.26 -16.15 -3.29
C TYR A 9 -2.54 -16.01 -4.63
N LEU A 10 -2.34 -17.13 -5.34
CA LEU A 10 -1.75 -17.15 -6.69
C LEU A 10 -2.65 -16.47 -7.71
N ALA A 11 -3.96 -16.71 -7.65
CA ALA A 11 -4.94 -16.04 -8.50
C ALA A 11 -4.92 -14.52 -8.26
N ALA A 12 -4.96 -14.08 -7.00
CA ALA A 12 -4.83 -12.67 -6.62
C ALA A 12 -3.51 -12.06 -7.13
N THR A 13 -2.38 -12.72 -6.91
CA THR A 13 -1.07 -12.24 -7.38
C THR A 13 -1.04 -12.10 -8.90
N THR A 14 -1.58 -13.08 -9.63
CA THR A 14 -1.64 -13.04 -11.09
C THR A 14 -2.51 -11.88 -11.57
N LEU A 15 -3.67 -11.68 -10.96
CA LEU A 15 -4.56 -10.56 -11.29
C LEU A 15 -3.93 -9.21 -10.97
N TYR A 16 -3.22 -9.07 -9.85
CA TYR A 16 -2.46 -7.85 -9.55
C TYR A 16 -1.30 -7.64 -10.53
N GLY A 17 -0.62 -8.71 -10.96
CA GLY A 17 0.42 -8.65 -12.00
C GLY A 17 -0.14 -8.19 -13.35
N LEU A 18 -1.25 -8.77 -13.80
CA LEU A 18 -1.95 -8.34 -15.01
C LEU A 18 -2.43 -6.90 -14.91
N SER A 19 -3.00 -6.51 -13.77
CA SER A 19 -3.47 -5.15 -13.52
C SER A 19 -2.30 -4.16 -13.53
N SER A 20 -1.17 -4.52 -12.92
CA SER A 20 0.08 -3.76 -12.94
C SER A 20 0.57 -3.51 -14.37
N ILE A 21 0.62 -4.56 -15.19
CA ILE A 21 1.00 -4.45 -16.62
C ILE A 21 0.04 -3.52 -17.36
N ILE A 22 -1.27 -3.63 -17.13
CA ILE A 22 -2.26 -2.76 -17.80
C ILE A 22 -2.13 -1.32 -17.31
N TYR A 23 -1.93 -1.06 -16.01
CA TYR A 23 -1.70 0.30 -15.49
C TYR A 23 -0.44 0.92 -16.09
N ILE A 24 0.67 0.19 -16.13
CA ILE A 24 1.92 0.64 -16.77
C ILE A 24 1.68 0.89 -18.26
N TYR A 25 1.02 -0.03 -18.96
CA TYR A 25 0.70 0.12 -20.39
C TYR A 25 -0.16 1.38 -20.62
N CYS A 26 -1.21 1.58 -19.83
CA CYS A 26 -2.08 2.74 -19.96
C CYS A 26 -1.33 4.04 -19.68
N PHE A 27 -0.39 4.03 -18.74
CA PHE A 27 0.46 5.17 -18.42
C PHE A 27 1.48 5.47 -19.54
N VAL A 28 2.23 4.47 -19.99
CA VAL A 28 3.28 4.61 -21.02
C VAL A 28 2.68 5.02 -22.37
N PHE A 29 1.60 4.35 -22.80
CA PHE A 29 0.93 4.62 -24.07
C PHE A 29 -0.18 5.66 -23.95
N ARG A 30 -0.41 6.22 -22.76
CA ARG A 30 -1.39 7.28 -22.47
C ARG A 30 -2.84 6.91 -22.83
N LYS A 31 -3.17 5.62 -22.81
CA LYS A 31 -4.48 5.07 -23.15
C LYS A 31 -5.35 4.90 -21.90
N GLU A 32 -5.77 6.00 -21.30
CA GLU A 32 -6.54 5.99 -20.04
C GLU A 32 -7.89 5.26 -20.13
N GLU A 33 -8.45 5.11 -21.32
CA GLU A 33 -9.73 4.41 -21.56
C GLU A 33 -9.67 2.94 -21.13
N ARG A 34 -8.46 2.35 -21.14
CA ARG A 34 -8.22 0.95 -20.78
C ARG A 34 -7.92 0.75 -19.28
N ILE A 35 -7.83 1.83 -18.50
CA ILE A 35 -7.59 1.75 -17.04
C ILE A 35 -8.72 1.02 -16.32
N SER A 36 -9.94 1.05 -16.86
CA SER A 36 -11.09 0.29 -16.32
C SER A 36 -10.79 -1.21 -16.22
N TYR A 37 -10.12 -1.80 -17.23
CA TYR A 37 -9.74 -3.21 -17.20
C TYR A 37 -8.76 -3.52 -16.07
N ALA A 38 -7.77 -2.63 -15.85
CA ALA A 38 -6.83 -2.76 -14.74
C ALA A 38 -7.53 -2.64 -13.37
N TYR A 39 -8.47 -1.71 -13.27
CA TYR A 39 -9.28 -1.50 -12.07
C TYR A 39 -10.14 -2.74 -11.75
N TYR A 40 -10.87 -3.29 -12.71
CA TYR A 40 -11.69 -4.49 -12.48
C TYR A 40 -10.82 -5.73 -12.23
N GLY A 41 -9.66 -5.84 -12.88
CA GLY A 41 -8.67 -6.88 -12.59
C GLY A 41 -8.16 -6.80 -11.14
N ALA A 42 -7.83 -5.59 -10.67
CA ALA A 42 -7.40 -5.36 -9.29
C ALA A 42 -8.53 -5.62 -8.28
N LEU A 43 -9.77 -5.25 -8.62
CA LEU A 43 -10.94 -5.52 -7.78
C LEU A 43 -11.20 -7.03 -7.66
N ALA A 44 -11.15 -7.77 -8.76
CA ALA A 44 -11.25 -9.23 -8.75
C ALA A 44 -10.11 -9.88 -7.95
N GLY A 45 -8.88 -9.38 -8.13
CA GLY A 45 -7.72 -9.81 -7.34
C GLY A 45 -7.94 -9.59 -5.84
N LEU A 46 -8.49 -8.43 -5.46
CA LEU A 46 -8.79 -8.09 -4.08
C LEU A 46 -9.84 -9.02 -3.47
N LEU A 47 -10.85 -9.44 -4.23
CA LEU A 47 -11.84 -10.41 -3.75
C LEU A 47 -11.17 -11.75 -3.45
N PHE A 48 -10.39 -12.30 -4.39
CA PHE A 48 -9.65 -13.55 -4.15
C PHE A 48 -8.66 -13.43 -3.00
N HIS A 49 -7.96 -12.31 -2.89
CA HIS A 49 -7.01 -12.04 -1.82
C HIS A 49 -7.69 -11.98 -0.46
N SER A 50 -8.86 -11.33 -0.38
CA SER A 50 -9.65 -11.24 0.85
C SER A 50 -10.11 -12.62 1.32
N VAL A 51 -10.58 -13.46 0.40
CA VAL A 51 -10.97 -14.85 0.72
C VAL A 51 -9.75 -15.68 1.12
N SER A 52 -8.60 -15.51 0.45
CA SER A 52 -7.35 -16.19 0.82
C SER A 52 -6.93 -15.85 2.26
N ILE A 53 -6.93 -14.56 2.63
CA ILE A 53 -6.62 -14.12 3.99
C ILE A 53 -7.64 -14.66 5.00
N ALA A 54 -8.94 -14.62 4.67
CA ALA A 54 -9.99 -15.12 5.58
C ALA A 54 -9.86 -16.62 5.85
N LEU A 55 -9.64 -17.44 4.82
CA LEU A 55 -9.41 -18.88 4.97
C LEU A 55 -8.14 -19.15 5.78
N ARG A 56 -7.08 -18.37 5.52
CA ARG A 56 -5.82 -18.49 6.26
C ARG A 56 -6.00 -18.17 7.73
N TRP A 57 -6.72 -17.10 8.07
CA TRP A 57 -7.03 -16.72 9.44
C TRP A 57 -7.82 -17.82 10.15
N ILE A 58 -8.84 -18.41 9.49
CA ILE A 58 -9.60 -19.52 10.07
C ILE A 58 -8.69 -20.73 10.35
N GLU A 59 -7.75 -21.04 9.46
CA GLU A 59 -6.83 -22.17 9.60
C GLU A 59 -5.75 -21.93 10.66
N SER A 60 -5.23 -20.70 10.79
CA SER A 60 -4.17 -20.36 11.75
C SER A 60 -4.69 -20.01 13.14
N GLY A 61 -5.97 -19.62 13.27
CA GLY A 61 -6.56 -19.16 14.53
C GLY A 61 -6.16 -17.74 14.93
N HIS A 62 -5.38 -17.03 14.11
CA HIS A 62 -4.91 -15.66 14.36
C HIS A 62 -4.89 -14.84 13.06
N GLY A 63 -4.80 -13.51 13.19
CA GLY A 63 -4.74 -12.62 12.02
C GLY A 63 -3.42 -12.72 11.24
N PRO A 64 -3.33 -12.12 10.04
CA PRO A 64 -2.17 -12.25 9.15
C PRO A 64 -0.99 -11.35 9.60
N TYR A 65 -0.32 -11.73 10.69
CA TYR A 65 0.77 -10.95 11.27
C TYR A 65 1.88 -11.77 11.93
N VAL A 66 1.85 -13.10 11.86
CA VAL A 66 2.82 -13.95 12.59
C VAL A 66 4.03 -14.30 11.72
N ASN A 67 3.80 -14.84 10.52
CA ASN A 67 4.89 -15.17 9.58
C ASN A 67 5.05 -14.10 8.50
N MET A 68 6.21 -14.10 7.82
CA MET A 68 6.52 -13.09 6.80
C MET A 68 5.57 -13.17 5.59
N TYR A 69 5.13 -14.38 5.21
CA TYR A 69 4.14 -14.57 4.14
C TYR A 69 2.85 -13.81 4.45
N GLU A 70 2.31 -13.95 5.66
CA GLU A 70 1.11 -13.26 6.13
C GLU A 70 1.31 -11.76 6.23
N VAL A 71 2.44 -11.32 6.77
CA VAL A 71 2.78 -9.91 6.91
C VAL A 71 2.80 -9.23 5.54
N LEU A 72 3.51 -9.79 4.56
CA LEU A 72 3.59 -9.26 3.21
C LEU A 72 2.24 -9.32 2.48
N SER A 73 1.50 -10.44 2.62
CA SER A 73 0.16 -10.59 2.06
C SER A 73 -0.79 -9.49 2.55
N LYS A 74 -0.79 -9.21 3.86
CA LYS A 74 -1.59 -8.13 4.46
C LYS A 74 -1.12 -6.74 3.99
N TYR A 75 0.19 -6.47 3.91
CA TYR A 75 0.69 -5.20 3.36
C TYR A 75 0.16 -4.95 1.96
N ALA A 76 0.25 -5.94 1.07
CA ALA A 76 -0.29 -5.86 -0.28
C ALA A 76 -1.81 -5.59 -0.27
N TRP A 77 -2.57 -6.29 0.58
CA TRP A 77 -4.02 -6.10 0.68
C TRP A 77 -4.40 -4.67 1.06
N PHE A 78 -3.76 -4.08 2.08
CA PHE A 78 -4.03 -2.70 2.49
C PHE A 78 -3.65 -1.68 1.40
N CYS A 79 -2.54 -1.88 0.70
CA CYS A 79 -2.16 -1.03 -0.43
C CYS A 79 -3.23 -1.00 -1.52
N VAL A 80 -3.75 -2.17 -1.93
CA VAL A 80 -4.80 -2.25 -2.95
C VAL A 80 -6.09 -1.61 -2.47
N VAL A 81 -6.52 -1.91 -1.24
CA VAL A 81 -7.76 -1.34 -0.68
C VAL A 81 -7.69 0.19 -0.66
N ILE A 82 -6.62 0.75 -0.08
CA ILE A 82 -6.47 2.21 0.04
C ILE A 82 -6.40 2.86 -1.34
N PHE A 83 -5.67 2.25 -2.29
CA PHE A 83 -5.57 2.77 -3.64
C PHE A 83 -6.90 2.71 -4.40
N LEU A 84 -7.64 1.60 -4.34
CA LEU A 84 -8.92 1.49 -5.03
C LEU A 84 -9.96 2.45 -4.43
N LEU A 85 -9.99 2.63 -3.11
CA LEU A 85 -10.83 3.63 -2.45
C LEU A 85 -10.44 5.06 -2.87
N ALA A 86 -9.14 5.35 -2.93
CA ALA A 86 -8.64 6.65 -3.39
C ALA A 86 -9.01 6.92 -4.85
N GLN A 87 -8.88 5.92 -5.72
CA GLN A 87 -9.25 5.98 -7.13
C GLN A 87 -10.75 6.15 -7.34
N GLN A 88 -11.58 5.47 -6.55
CA GLN A 88 -13.05 5.65 -6.58
C GLN A 88 -13.46 7.06 -6.14
N LYS A 89 -12.87 7.56 -5.05
CA LYS A 89 -13.17 8.89 -4.51
C LYS A 89 -12.65 10.00 -5.43
N TYR A 90 -11.51 9.79 -6.07
CA TYR A 90 -10.87 10.77 -6.95
C TYR A 90 -10.52 10.13 -8.31
N PRO A 91 -11.49 9.97 -9.24
CA PRO A 91 -11.28 9.26 -10.50
C PRO A 91 -10.15 9.82 -11.38
N LYS A 92 -9.79 11.10 -11.21
CA LYS A 92 -8.70 11.75 -11.93
C LYS A 92 -7.29 11.25 -11.51
N ILE A 93 -7.13 10.61 -10.35
CA ILE A 93 -5.86 10.00 -9.94
C ILE A 93 -5.74 8.53 -10.33
N LYS A 94 -6.68 7.97 -11.10
CA LYS A 94 -6.66 6.56 -11.54
C LYS A 94 -5.32 6.14 -12.17
N SER A 95 -4.64 7.06 -12.85
CA SER A 95 -3.36 6.80 -13.49
C SER A 95 -2.25 6.47 -12.47
N ALA A 96 -2.37 6.90 -11.20
CA ALA A 96 -1.40 6.63 -10.13
C ALA A 96 -1.23 5.13 -9.81
N GLY A 97 -2.14 4.28 -10.29
CA GLY A 97 -2.03 2.83 -10.20
C GLY A 97 -0.78 2.27 -10.89
N PHE A 98 -0.16 3.03 -11.81
CA PHE A 98 1.12 2.67 -12.42
C PHE A 98 2.26 2.51 -11.40
N ALA A 99 2.17 3.16 -10.23
CA ALA A 99 3.15 3.05 -9.16
C ALA A 99 2.69 2.05 -8.09
N VAL A 100 1.42 2.10 -7.70
CA VAL A 100 0.91 1.30 -6.56
C VAL A 100 0.79 -0.18 -6.90
N MET A 101 0.28 -0.53 -8.08
CA MET A 101 0.03 -1.93 -8.45
C MET A 101 1.31 -2.76 -8.66
N PRO A 102 2.38 -2.24 -9.31
CA PRO A 102 3.64 -2.98 -9.40
C PRO A 102 4.27 -3.24 -8.03
N VAL A 103 4.29 -2.25 -7.13
CA VAL A 103 4.81 -2.42 -5.77
C VAL A 103 4.02 -3.51 -5.03
N THR A 104 2.70 -3.49 -5.13
CA THR A 104 1.83 -4.53 -4.54
C THR A 104 2.14 -5.92 -5.12
N PHE A 105 2.27 -6.03 -6.44
CA PHE A 105 2.61 -7.29 -7.10
C PHE A 105 3.98 -7.81 -6.64
N LEU A 106 4.98 -6.94 -6.52
CA LEU A 106 6.31 -7.32 -6.03
C LEU A 106 6.29 -7.78 -4.57
N ILE A 107 5.51 -7.12 -3.70
CA ILE A 107 5.31 -7.56 -2.31
C ILE A 107 4.72 -8.97 -2.27
N MET A 108 3.68 -9.23 -3.06
CA MET A 108 3.07 -10.57 -3.11
C MET A 108 3.99 -11.63 -3.71
N GLY A 109 4.70 -11.30 -4.80
CA GLY A 109 5.68 -12.19 -5.41
C GLY A 109 6.83 -12.53 -4.46
N PHE A 110 7.35 -11.54 -3.73
CA PHE A 110 8.37 -11.77 -2.71
C PHE A 110 7.85 -12.60 -1.54
N GLY A 111 6.59 -12.40 -1.14
CA GLY A 111 5.91 -13.21 -0.13
C GLY A 111 5.88 -14.70 -0.45
N MET A 112 5.90 -15.09 -1.73
CA MET A 112 5.94 -16.51 -2.16
C MET A 112 7.27 -17.20 -1.82
N THR A 113 8.32 -16.45 -1.52
CA THR A 113 9.63 -17.02 -1.17
C THR A 113 9.69 -17.50 0.28
N TYR A 114 8.71 -17.14 1.10
CA TYR A 114 8.63 -17.52 2.51
C TYR A 114 7.76 -18.76 2.75
N SER A 115 8.04 -19.45 3.86
CA SER A 115 7.22 -20.59 4.27
C SER A 115 5.77 -20.17 4.52
N ARG A 116 4.87 -21.06 4.09
CA ARG A 116 3.42 -20.99 4.31
C ARG A 116 2.98 -21.93 5.43
N ASP A 117 3.90 -22.38 6.27
CA ASP A 117 3.56 -23.22 7.41
C ASP A 117 2.76 -22.39 8.43
N VAL A 118 1.72 -23.02 8.99
CA VAL A 118 0.98 -22.43 10.10
C VAL A 118 1.83 -22.63 11.35
N VAL A 119 2.30 -21.53 11.91
CA VAL A 119 3.12 -21.51 13.12
C VAL A 119 2.22 -21.09 14.28
N MET A 120 2.39 -21.70 15.45
CA MET A 120 1.69 -21.23 16.65
C MET A 120 2.07 -19.79 16.96
N GLU A 121 1.06 -18.96 17.23
CA GLU A 121 1.25 -17.59 17.67
C GLU A 121 2.04 -17.58 19.00
N PRO A 122 3.22 -16.95 19.06
CA PRO A 122 3.94 -16.79 20.31
C PRO A 122 3.12 -15.96 21.30
N THR A 123 3.24 -16.26 22.59
CA THR A 123 2.50 -15.55 23.65
C THR A 123 2.78 -14.04 23.68
N SER A 124 3.93 -13.61 23.18
CA SER A 124 4.30 -12.19 23.03
C SER A 124 3.40 -11.43 22.04
N LEU A 125 2.69 -12.12 21.14
CA LEU A 125 1.80 -11.50 20.16
C LEU A 125 0.34 -11.37 20.63
N HIS A 126 -0.03 -11.97 21.77
CA HIS A 126 -1.37 -11.85 22.35
C HIS A 126 -1.59 -10.47 23.02
N SER A 127 -1.68 -9.41 22.21
CA SER A 127 -1.94 -8.06 22.70
C SER A 127 -2.78 -7.23 21.74
N TYR A 128 -3.82 -6.56 22.27
CA TYR A 128 -4.62 -5.59 21.51
C TYR A 128 -3.76 -4.42 20.99
N TRP A 129 -2.68 -4.08 21.70
CA TRP A 129 -1.74 -3.03 21.28
C TRP A 129 -0.95 -3.43 20.03
N LEU A 130 -0.59 -4.71 19.91
CA LEU A 130 0.04 -5.22 18.69
C LEU A 130 -0.92 -5.13 17.51
N ILE A 131 -2.18 -5.52 17.70
CA ILE A 131 -3.19 -5.44 16.63
C ILE A 131 -3.33 -4.00 16.14
N ALA A 132 -3.45 -3.03 17.07
CA ALA A 132 -3.49 -1.61 16.73
C ALA A 132 -2.22 -1.18 15.98
N HIS A 133 -1.04 -1.50 16.50
CA HIS A 133 0.24 -1.21 15.87
C HIS A 133 0.29 -1.71 14.42
N VAL A 134 -0.06 -2.98 14.20
CA VAL A 134 -0.06 -3.61 12.90
C VAL A 134 -1.05 -2.92 11.95
N VAL A 135 -2.29 -2.67 12.37
CA VAL A 135 -3.30 -2.03 11.50
C VAL A 135 -2.85 -0.64 11.07
N PHE A 136 -2.38 0.19 12.01
CA PHE A 136 -1.94 1.54 11.70
C PHE A 136 -0.65 1.58 10.89
N ALA A 137 0.26 0.61 11.05
CA ALA A 137 1.43 0.46 10.18
C ALA A 137 1.03 0.25 8.71
N ASN A 138 0.01 -0.58 8.47
CA ASN A 138 -0.44 -0.91 7.11
C ASN A 138 -1.24 0.23 6.48
N LEU A 139 -2.06 0.92 7.28
CA LEU A 139 -2.75 2.14 6.85
C LEU A 139 -1.77 3.25 6.48
N ALA A 140 -0.71 3.43 7.27
CA ALA A 140 0.36 4.38 6.97
C ALA A 140 1.04 4.06 5.63
N PHE A 141 1.51 2.81 5.48
CA PHE A 141 2.23 2.36 4.31
C PHE A 141 1.40 2.55 3.02
N GLY A 142 0.14 2.10 3.01
CA GLY A 142 -0.71 2.24 1.83
C GLY A 142 -1.05 3.70 1.50
N SER A 143 -1.28 4.56 2.51
CA SER A 143 -1.54 5.99 2.29
C SER A 143 -0.34 6.69 1.66
N ILE A 144 0.86 6.43 2.17
CA ILE A 144 2.11 6.98 1.64
C ILE A 144 2.37 6.46 0.21
N LEU A 145 2.12 5.18 -0.06
CA LEU A 145 2.32 4.61 -1.39
C LEU A 145 1.40 5.26 -2.44
N VAL A 146 0.16 5.59 -2.08
CA VAL A 146 -0.73 6.38 -2.95
C VAL A 146 -0.17 7.78 -3.16
N ALA A 147 0.34 8.45 -2.12
CA ALA A 147 0.98 9.76 -2.25
C ALA A 147 2.17 9.73 -3.21
N VAL A 148 3.01 8.69 -3.16
CA VAL A 148 4.13 8.49 -4.11
C VAL A 148 3.63 8.40 -5.55
N GLY A 149 2.55 7.66 -5.80
CA GLY A 149 1.94 7.58 -7.13
C GLY A 149 1.44 8.93 -7.64
N ILE A 150 0.82 9.74 -6.77
CA ILE A 150 0.36 11.09 -7.12
C ILE A 150 1.55 12.04 -7.34
N ALA A 151 2.58 11.98 -6.49
CA ALA A 151 3.79 12.79 -6.63
C ALA A 151 4.53 12.53 -7.94
N ALA A 152 4.61 11.27 -8.36
CA ALA A 152 5.20 10.92 -9.64
C ALA A 152 4.41 11.55 -10.81
N LEU A 153 3.07 11.51 -10.78
CA LEU A 153 2.24 12.19 -11.76
C LEU A 153 2.40 13.72 -11.69
N TYR A 154 2.53 14.29 -10.49
CA TYR A 154 2.70 15.73 -10.29
C TYR A 154 3.96 16.22 -11.00
N ILE A 155 5.10 15.57 -10.74
CA ILE A 155 6.40 15.94 -11.33
C ILE A 155 6.34 15.83 -12.86
N LEU A 156 5.68 14.80 -13.40
CA LEU A 156 5.54 14.63 -14.84
C LEU A 156 4.69 15.73 -15.47
N LYS A 157 3.58 16.11 -14.82
CA LYS A 157 2.71 17.19 -15.29
C LYS A 157 3.41 18.54 -15.21
N ASP A 158 4.07 18.86 -14.11
CA ASP A 158 4.80 20.11 -13.93
C ASP A 158 5.92 20.28 -14.98
N ARG A 159 6.73 19.22 -15.18
CA ARG A 159 7.75 19.20 -16.24
C ARG A 159 7.18 19.39 -17.64
N ARG A 160 5.96 18.91 -17.89
CA ARG A 160 5.29 19.08 -19.18
C ARG A 160 4.79 20.51 -19.37
N LEU A 161 4.17 21.10 -18.36
CA LEU A 161 3.65 22.48 -18.41
C LEU A 161 4.76 23.51 -18.63
N ASN A 162 5.98 23.22 -18.16
CA ASN A 162 7.14 24.07 -18.36
C ASN A 162 7.78 23.98 -19.76
N LYS A 163 7.31 23.07 -20.64
CA LYS A 163 7.77 23.01 -22.05
C LYS A 163 6.96 23.95 -22.93
N LYS A 164 7.65 24.70 -23.81
CA LYS A 164 7.03 25.68 -24.73
C LYS A 164 6.28 25.05 -25.92
N GLU A 165 6.56 23.80 -26.26
CA GLU A 165 6.02 23.16 -27.47
C GLU A 165 4.86 22.22 -27.11
N LYS A 166 3.67 22.54 -27.62
CA LYS A 166 2.50 21.67 -27.50
C LYS A 166 2.66 20.47 -28.43
N THR A 167 2.45 19.28 -27.90
CA THR A 167 2.47 18.03 -28.65
C THR A 167 1.20 17.24 -28.32
N ASP A 168 0.82 16.28 -29.16
CA ASP A 168 -0.45 15.51 -29.04
C ASP A 168 -0.64 14.86 -27.65
N ASP A 169 0.50 14.58 -27.02
CA ASP A 169 0.74 14.22 -25.64
C ASP A 169 0.06 15.07 -24.55
N ASP A 170 -0.30 16.33 -24.82
CA ASP A 170 -0.92 17.25 -23.84
C ASP A 170 -2.32 16.79 -23.41
N SER A 171 -3.04 16.10 -24.30
CA SER A 171 -4.37 15.53 -24.03
C SER A 171 -4.41 14.60 -22.81
N PHE A 172 -3.30 13.91 -22.52
CA PHE A 172 -3.17 13.08 -21.31
C PHE A 172 -3.04 13.93 -20.04
N TYR A 173 -2.16 14.94 -20.05
CA TYR A 173 -1.89 15.77 -18.88
C TYR A 173 -3.08 16.69 -18.53
N ASP A 174 -3.91 17.04 -19.52
CA ASP A 174 -5.15 17.79 -19.32
C ASP A 174 -6.23 16.97 -18.57
N ARG A 175 -6.20 15.64 -18.67
CA ARG A 175 -7.12 14.74 -17.95
C ARG A 175 -6.74 14.59 -16.47
N LEU A 176 -5.46 14.73 -16.14
CA LEU A 176 -4.96 14.72 -14.77
C LEU A 176 -5.51 15.92 -13.98
N PRO A 177 -5.63 15.84 -12.64
CA PRO A 177 -6.01 16.99 -11.82
C PRO A 177 -5.02 18.14 -12.00
N THR A 178 -5.43 19.36 -11.65
CA THR A 178 -4.51 20.51 -11.63
C THR A 178 -3.42 20.28 -10.58
N LEU A 179 -2.26 20.94 -10.75
CA LEU A 179 -1.13 20.79 -9.81
C LEU A 179 -1.56 21.06 -8.37
N ASN A 180 -2.34 22.12 -8.12
CA ASN A 180 -2.86 22.45 -6.78
C ASN A 180 -3.73 21.35 -6.17
N VAL A 181 -4.54 20.65 -6.99
CA VAL A 181 -5.37 19.53 -6.49
C VAL A 181 -4.51 18.32 -6.18
N MET A 182 -3.50 18.05 -7.01
CA MET A 182 -2.57 16.94 -6.77
C MET A 182 -1.73 17.18 -5.51
N ASP A 183 -1.31 18.43 -5.29
CA ASP A 183 -0.60 18.88 -4.10
C ASP A 183 -1.47 18.73 -2.83
N ASP A 184 -2.72 19.21 -2.84
CA ASP A 184 -3.67 19.00 -1.74
C ASP A 184 -3.94 17.50 -1.47
N LEU A 185 -4.07 16.68 -2.52
CA LEU A 185 -4.24 15.24 -2.34
C LEU A 185 -2.98 14.58 -1.75
N MET A 186 -1.79 14.93 -2.24
CA MET A 186 -0.53 14.47 -1.68
C MET A 186 -0.43 14.84 -0.20
N TYR A 187 -0.68 16.11 0.14
CA TYR A 187 -0.71 16.60 1.52
C TYR A 187 -1.65 15.75 2.37
N ARG A 188 -2.88 15.50 1.93
CA ARG A 188 -3.87 14.70 2.68
C ARG A 188 -3.40 13.26 2.90
N PHE A 189 -2.83 12.60 1.89
CA PHE A 189 -2.36 11.22 2.02
C PHE A 189 -1.10 11.13 2.89
N VAL A 190 -0.16 12.07 2.77
CA VAL A 190 1.04 12.12 3.61
C VAL A 190 0.67 12.48 5.06
N ALA A 191 -0.24 13.44 5.28
CA ALA A 191 -0.75 13.78 6.61
C ALA A 191 -1.50 12.61 7.27
N SER A 192 -2.32 11.89 6.50
CA SER A 192 -2.97 10.67 6.98
C SER A 192 -1.93 9.60 7.32
N GLY A 193 -0.92 9.41 6.47
CA GLY A 193 0.21 8.51 6.72
C GLY A 193 0.96 8.84 8.00
N LEU A 194 1.29 10.12 8.23
CA LEU A 194 1.95 10.59 9.44
C LEU A 194 1.09 10.37 10.70
N LEU A 195 -0.21 10.64 10.61
CA LEU A 195 -1.16 10.37 11.70
C LEU A 195 -1.15 8.87 12.06
N PHE A 196 -1.24 8.00 11.05
CA PHE A 196 -1.19 6.56 11.26
C PHE A 196 0.17 6.09 11.79
N LEU A 197 1.29 6.66 11.31
CA LEU A 197 2.62 6.39 11.86
C LEU A 197 2.72 6.78 13.34
N THR A 198 2.13 7.92 13.72
CA THR A 198 2.13 8.38 15.12
C THR A 198 1.42 7.39 16.02
N ILE A 199 0.24 6.92 15.61
CA ILE A 199 -0.51 5.92 16.36
C ILE A 199 0.27 4.61 16.39
N MET A 200 0.79 4.15 15.25
CA MET A 200 1.60 2.94 15.13
C MET A 200 2.78 2.95 16.11
N ILE A 201 3.59 4.01 16.13
CA ILE A 201 4.76 4.14 17.02
C ILE A 201 4.31 4.10 18.48
N THR A 202 3.27 4.86 18.82
CA THR A 202 2.75 4.94 20.20
C THR A 202 2.25 3.57 20.69
N THR A 203 1.43 2.89 19.89
CA THR A 203 0.92 1.55 20.24
C THR A 203 2.02 0.50 20.23
N GLY A 204 3.03 0.65 19.37
CA GLY A 204 4.20 -0.21 19.30
C GLY A 204 5.07 -0.10 20.56
N ALA A 205 5.31 1.11 21.05
CA ALA A 205 6.04 1.36 22.29
C ALA A 205 5.32 0.76 23.51
N ILE A 206 3.99 0.87 23.58
CA ILE A 206 3.20 0.26 24.65
C ILE A 206 3.32 -1.28 24.59
N TRP A 207 3.20 -1.87 23.41
CA TRP A 207 3.37 -3.31 23.22
C TRP A 207 4.79 -3.76 23.57
N ALA A 208 5.83 -3.03 23.16
CA ALA A 208 7.23 -3.30 23.50
C ALA A 208 7.46 -3.32 25.02
N ASN A 209 6.81 -2.43 25.76
CA ASN A 209 6.92 -2.44 27.22
C ASN A 209 6.24 -3.67 27.85
N GLN A 210 5.14 -4.16 27.26
CA GLN A 210 4.47 -5.37 27.73
C GLN A 210 5.28 -6.64 27.47
N THR A 211 6.01 -6.71 26.36
CA THR A 211 6.72 -7.92 25.93
C THR A 211 8.19 -7.94 26.36
N TRP A 212 8.85 -6.79 26.38
CA TRP A 212 10.28 -6.66 26.63
C TRP A 212 10.61 -5.82 27.87
N GLY A 213 9.62 -5.23 28.54
CA GLY A 213 9.82 -4.43 29.75
C GLY A 213 10.42 -3.04 29.50
N ARG A 214 10.43 -2.56 28.24
CA ARG A 214 10.88 -1.22 27.86
C ARG A 214 10.04 -0.64 26.72
N TYR A 215 9.80 0.67 26.73
CA TYR A 215 9.06 1.36 25.67
C TYR A 215 9.87 1.55 24.37
N TRP A 216 11.20 1.65 24.49
CA TRP A 216 12.10 1.96 23.39
C TRP A 216 13.52 1.49 23.76
N GLY A 217 14.32 1.15 22.77
CA GLY A 217 15.67 0.62 22.94
C GLY A 217 16.55 0.73 21.70
N TRP A 218 16.17 1.58 20.74
CA TRP A 218 17.05 2.05 19.66
C TRP A 218 17.55 0.96 18.72
N ASP A 219 16.80 -0.13 18.56
CA ASP A 219 17.11 -1.08 17.50
C ASP A 219 16.84 -0.45 16.12
N PRO A 220 17.33 -1.06 15.02
CA PRO A 220 17.15 -0.50 13.69
C PRO A 220 15.69 -0.22 13.34
N THR A 221 14.73 -1.06 13.76
CA THR A 221 13.32 -0.89 13.37
C THR A 221 12.68 0.30 14.08
N GLU A 222 12.91 0.42 15.37
CA GLU A 222 12.50 1.57 16.19
C GLU A 222 13.13 2.86 15.63
N THR A 223 14.46 2.86 15.41
CA THR A 223 15.19 4.03 14.91
C THR A 223 14.69 4.48 13.53
N TRP A 224 14.53 3.54 12.59
CA TRP A 224 14.02 3.87 11.26
C TRP A 224 12.59 4.38 11.28
N SER A 225 11.73 3.86 12.17
CA SER A 225 10.37 4.39 12.32
C SER A 225 10.34 5.85 12.76
N LEU A 226 11.25 6.25 13.67
CA LEU A 226 11.39 7.63 14.12
C LEU A 226 11.95 8.54 13.02
N VAL A 227 12.97 8.08 12.27
CA VAL A 227 13.52 8.80 11.12
C VAL A 227 12.43 9.04 10.07
N THR A 228 11.66 8.00 9.73
CA THR A 228 10.54 8.10 8.79
C THR A 228 9.48 9.10 9.28
N TRP A 229 9.16 9.09 10.57
CA TRP A 229 8.22 10.05 11.17
C TRP A 229 8.72 11.50 11.00
N PHE A 230 9.99 11.78 11.30
CA PHE A 230 10.58 13.11 11.10
C PHE A 230 10.61 13.52 9.62
N MET A 231 10.96 12.61 8.71
CA MET A 231 10.98 12.89 7.28
C MET A 231 9.61 13.34 6.75
N TYR A 232 8.53 12.63 7.12
CA TYR A 232 7.19 13.02 6.70
C TYR A 232 6.68 14.27 7.44
N GLY A 233 7.02 14.45 8.71
CA GLY A 233 6.72 15.69 9.43
C GLY A 233 7.36 16.91 8.78
N LEU A 234 8.62 16.81 8.38
CA LEU A 234 9.34 17.87 7.69
C LEU A 234 8.79 18.11 6.27
N CYS A 235 8.42 17.04 5.56
CA CYS A 235 7.78 17.14 4.24
C CYS A 235 6.45 17.91 4.27
N LEU A 236 5.69 17.86 5.37
CA LEU A 236 4.43 18.59 5.52
C LEU A 236 4.62 20.03 6.04
N HIS A 237 5.80 20.35 6.56
CA HIS A 237 6.11 21.66 7.11
C HIS A 237 6.69 22.62 6.06
N LEU A 238 7.47 22.08 5.11
CA LEU A 238 8.05 22.80 3.98
C LEU A 238 7.01 23.05 2.88
#